data_AF-A0A0C9T147-F1
#
_entry.id   AF-A0A0C9T147-F1
#
_cell.length_a   1.000
_cell.length_b   1.000
_cell.length_c   1.000
_cell.angle_alpha   90.00
_cell.angle_beta   90.00
_cell.angle_gamma   90.00
#
_symmetry.space_group_name_H-M   'P 1'
#
loop_
_entity.id
_entity.type
_entity.pdbx_description
1 polymer ?
#
loop_
_entity_poly.entity_id
_entity_poly.type
_entity_poly.pdbx_seq_one_letter_code
_entity_poly.pdbx_strand_id
1 'polypeptide(L)'
;MAISQSKCMERPTDPLYVLPLELVGYIFHLWLLDSIYPHTNYSHSQLPVLLCLVSKSWRNFVYANPLLWAHVFLDVSQGAVPTLHALRKRLERSQSAPLFLDILVGEQPDRDALRLLLAESSRFRHVTLGVFDLSWCNDIPTQGFTQLSKLTVHTGFQIPTRVDELSAVFSSTPRLRYVKWLSTGDPGLVGVNGHQLHFLDLTIFYLPVTRLLEVLAACPNLRDLVITFQGEHEYTPILPRERMLFPELRSLVLDGTGHLACILRSVQAPLLSCLDIKWWDHNSREYGLEALQSLLADSPHLEQIALRRFLETEEELITIITNNKNLFRLTVAAERWQTSFITHKTFQLLTRQAHGKYALPHLEKLEIRGALDVADEVVLRMIESRMAPPDNVGHSPHSGGARSLRSICLDGCKPMAEESISRLESICQESGLEAEGTFASPIQIPAFTVVTDVRTSYFAYLFSSGAVILWLCKLLLGRR
;
A
#
# COMPACT_ATOMS: atom_id res chain seq x y z
N MET A 1 58.07 6.37 34.48
CA MET A 1 56.82 7.06 34.88
C MET A 1 55.75 6.70 33.87
N ALA A 2 54.81 5.82 34.23
CA ALA A 2 53.69 5.43 33.38
C ALA A 2 52.46 6.26 33.76
N ILE A 3 51.94 7.05 32.82
CA ILE A 3 50.72 7.84 33.00
C ILE A 3 49.55 6.88 32.85
N SER A 4 48.97 6.48 34.00
CA SER A 4 47.71 5.75 34.05
C SER A 4 46.59 6.69 33.62
N GLN A 5 46.17 6.59 32.36
CA GLN A 5 44.96 7.24 31.88
C GLN A 5 43.76 6.49 32.49
N SER A 6 43.28 6.99 33.63
CA SER A 6 41.98 6.62 34.17
C SER A 6 40.90 7.13 33.21
N LYS A 7 40.50 6.28 32.28
CA LYS A 7 39.37 6.52 31.39
C LYS A 7 38.12 6.49 32.27
N CYS A 8 37.61 7.67 32.64
CA CYS A 8 36.37 7.82 33.39
C CYS A 8 35.25 7.21 32.54
N MET A 9 34.92 5.94 32.77
CA MET A 9 33.80 5.29 32.10
C MET A 9 32.53 5.90 32.67
N GLU A 10 31.96 6.85 31.94
CA GLU A 10 30.60 7.33 32.20
C GLU A 10 29.70 6.10 32.34
N ARG A 11 29.13 5.93 33.53
CA ARG A 11 28.20 4.83 33.75
C ARG A 11 27.00 5.06 32.83
N PRO A 12 26.63 4.08 32.00
CA PRO A 12 25.46 4.22 31.16
C PRO A 12 24.27 4.53 32.07
N THR A 13 23.65 5.68 31.84
CA THR A 13 22.54 6.14 32.66
C THR A 13 21.29 5.41 32.21
N ASP A 14 20.60 4.73 33.14
CA ASP A 14 19.37 4.01 32.82
C ASP A 14 18.29 5.04 32.40
N PRO A 15 17.73 4.92 31.19
CA PRO A 15 16.80 5.92 30.65
C PRO A 15 15.55 6.09 31.53
N LEU A 16 15.19 5.08 32.34
CA LEU A 16 14.07 5.18 33.29
C LEU A 16 14.29 6.21 34.41
N TYR A 17 15.53 6.67 34.64
CA TYR A 17 15.82 7.73 35.61
C TYR A 17 15.96 9.12 34.98
N VAL A 18 16.02 9.21 33.64
CA VAL A 18 16.30 10.46 32.93
C VAL A 18 15.10 10.92 32.11
N LEU A 19 14.31 9.98 31.57
CA LEU A 19 13.18 10.25 30.70
C LEU A 19 11.85 9.98 31.44
N PRO A 20 10.78 10.74 31.11
CA PRO A 20 9.41 10.38 31.49
C PRO A 20 9.06 8.94 31.12
N LEU A 21 8.35 8.25 32.01
CA LEU A 21 7.97 6.84 31.86
C LEU A 21 7.14 6.60 30.60
N GLU A 22 6.34 7.58 30.18
CA GLU A 22 5.54 7.57 28.97
C GLU A 22 6.44 7.49 27.73
N LEU A 23 7.53 8.26 27.70
CA LEU A 23 8.48 8.26 26.59
C LEU A 23 9.27 6.95 26.54
N VAL A 24 9.71 6.42 27.70
CA VAL A 24 10.38 5.11 27.72
C VAL A 24 9.44 4.00 27.26
N GLY A 25 8.17 4.05 27.69
CA GLY A 25 7.13 3.12 27.23
C GLY A 25 6.91 3.19 25.73
N TYR A 26 6.88 4.41 25.17
CA TYR A 26 6.74 4.62 23.73
C TYR A 26 7.96 4.11 22.94
N ILE A 27 9.19 4.38 23.42
CA ILE A 27 10.42 3.86 22.81
C ILE A 27 10.41 2.33 22.79
N PHE A 28 10.06 1.69 23.91
CA PHE A 28 9.99 0.23 23.98
C PHE A 28 8.90 -0.33 23.07
N HIS A 29 7.76 0.36 22.95
CA HIS A 29 6.72 -0.01 22.02
C HIS A 29 7.17 0.07 20.56
N LEU A 30 7.85 1.16 20.15
CA LEU A 30 8.40 1.27 18.80
C LEU A 30 9.42 0.17 18.52
N TRP A 31 10.34 -0.09 19.46
CA TRP A 31 11.30 -1.19 19.33
C TRP A 31 10.62 -2.55 19.17
N LEU A 32 9.53 -2.81 19.90
CA LEU A 32 8.73 -4.03 19.73
C LEU A 32 8.12 -4.10 18.32
N LEU A 33 7.56 -3.01 17.81
CA LEU A 33 6.97 -2.96 16.46
C LEU A 33 8.03 -3.21 15.38
N ASP A 34 9.19 -2.55 15.46
CA ASP A 34 10.31 -2.73 14.53
C ASP A 34 10.90 -4.15 14.60
N SER A 35 10.83 -4.78 15.77
CA SER A 35 11.27 -6.18 15.94
C SER A 35 10.25 -7.20 15.43
N ILE A 36 8.99 -6.81 15.24
CA ILE A 36 7.92 -7.64 14.67
C ILE A 36 7.85 -7.45 13.16
N TYR A 37 8.08 -6.23 12.66
CA TYR A 37 7.90 -5.86 11.26
C TYR A 37 9.15 -5.16 10.71
N PRO A 38 9.70 -5.55 9.54
CA PRO A 38 9.27 -6.60 8.61
C PRO A 38 9.98 -7.96 8.80
N HIS A 39 10.83 -8.13 9.81
CA HIS A 39 11.73 -9.29 9.92
C HIS A 39 11.58 -10.01 11.27
N THR A 40 10.99 -11.22 11.25
CA THR A 40 10.78 -12.01 12.46
C THR A 40 11.99 -12.89 12.77
N ASN A 41 13.15 -12.28 13.00
CA ASN A 41 14.34 -13.02 13.41
C ASN A 41 14.24 -13.58 14.84
N TYR A 42 13.23 -13.13 15.62
CA TYR A 42 13.00 -13.55 17.00
C TYR A 42 11.69 -14.30 17.15
N SER A 43 11.66 -15.28 18.07
CA SER A 43 10.40 -15.85 18.52
C SER A 43 9.57 -14.75 19.20
N HIS A 44 8.44 -14.36 18.60
CA HIS A 44 7.57 -13.28 19.06
C HIS A 44 7.10 -13.40 20.52
N SER A 45 7.13 -14.62 21.07
CA SER A 45 6.84 -14.91 22.47
C SER A 45 7.84 -14.27 23.44
N GLN A 46 9.06 -13.95 22.99
CA GLN A 46 10.17 -13.45 23.82
C GLN A 46 10.30 -11.92 23.83
N LEU A 47 9.67 -11.20 22.91
CA LEU A 47 10.03 -9.80 22.63
C LEU A 47 9.94 -8.85 23.85
N PRO A 48 8.85 -8.83 24.66
CA PRO A 48 8.85 -8.04 25.89
C PRO A 48 9.82 -8.60 26.96
N VAL A 49 10.07 -9.91 26.95
CA VAL A 49 10.94 -10.57 27.92
C VAL A 49 12.40 -10.19 27.68
N LEU A 50 12.82 -9.95 26.43
CA LEU A 50 14.18 -9.51 26.13
C LEU A 50 14.53 -8.18 26.82
N LEU A 51 13.59 -7.23 26.86
CA LEU A 51 13.76 -5.97 27.61
C LEU A 51 13.91 -6.21 29.12
N CYS A 52 13.28 -7.25 29.67
CA CYS A 52 13.40 -7.63 31.07
C CYS A 52 14.78 -8.21 31.46
N LEU A 53 15.61 -8.55 30.47
CA LEU A 53 16.96 -9.08 30.68
C LEU A 53 18.02 -7.98 30.83
N VAL A 54 17.71 -6.74 30.46
CA VAL A 54 18.66 -5.61 30.48
C VAL A 54 18.99 -5.18 31.92
N SER A 55 17.98 -4.85 32.72
CA SER A 55 18.16 -4.44 34.12
C SER A 55 16.94 -4.77 34.96
N LYS A 56 17.08 -4.76 36.30
CA LYS A 56 15.95 -4.91 37.23
C LYS A 56 14.92 -3.80 37.05
N SER A 57 15.37 -2.58 36.76
CA SER A 57 14.49 -1.42 36.53
C SER A 57 13.64 -1.63 35.27
N TRP A 58 14.27 -2.03 34.16
CA TRP A 58 13.59 -2.32 32.89
C TRP A 58 12.59 -3.46 33.03
N ARG A 59 12.98 -4.53 33.74
CA ARG A 59 12.06 -5.62 34.08
C ARG A 59 10.83 -5.09 34.78
N ASN A 60 10.99 -4.40 35.91
CA ASN A 60 9.86 -3.89 36.68
C ASN A 60 8.96 -2.99 35.83
N PHE A 61 9.55 -2.11 35.02
CA PHE A 61 8.82 -1.25 34.11
C PHE A 61 8.02 -2.04 33.08
N VAL A 62 8.64 -3.01 32.40
CA VAL A 62 7.97 -3.81 31.36
C VAL A 62 6.82 -4.63 31.95
N TYR A 63 7.00 -5.23 33.13
CA TYR A 63 5.95 -5.98 33.81
C TYR A 63 4.80 -5.09 34.30
N ALA A 64 5.07 -3.81 34.59
CA ALA A 64 4.06 -2.85 35.02
C ALA A 64 3.30 -2.18 33.87
N ASN A 65 3.73 -2.33 32.62
CA ASN A 65 3.15 -1.66 31.46
C ASN A 65 2.37 -2.64 30.56
N PRO A 66 1.02 -2.69 30.64
CA PRO A 66 0.21 -3.68 29.92
C PRO A 66 0.29 -3.54 28.39
N LEU A 67 0.55 -2.33 27.87
CA LEU A 67 0.61 -2.09 26.42
C LEU A 67 1.78 -2.82 25.75
N LEU A 68 2.89 -3.04 26.48
CA LEU A 68 4.03 -3.80 25.97
C LEU A 68 3.70 -5.29 25.79
N TRP A 69 2.64 -5.79 26.43
CA TRP A 69 2.17 -7.17 26.32
C TRP A 69 1.00 -7.33 25.34
N ALA A 70 0.45 -6.23 24.82
CA ALA A 70 -0.81 -6.21 24.08
C ALA A 70 -0.71 -6.68 22.62
N HIS A 71 0.49 -6.67 22.03
CA HIS A 71 0.74 -7.29 20.74
C HIS A 71 0.87 -8.79 20.93
N VAL A 72 0.17 -9.61 20.17
CA VAL A 72 0.27 -11.08 20.24
C VAL A 72 0.38 -11.62 18.83
N PHE A 73 1.49 -12.32 18.57
CA PHE A 73 1.63 -13.18 17.40
C PHE A 73 1.37 -14.61 17.85
N LEU A 74 0.50 -15.31 17.14
CA LEU A 74 0.13 -16.68 17.44
C LEU A 74 0.10 -17.50 16.16
N ASP A 75 0.99 -18.48 16.07
CA ASP A 75 0.91 -19.54 15.07
C ASP A 75 0.28 -20.76 15.74
N VAL A 76 -0.93 -21.13 15.31
CA VAL A 76 -1.67 -22.30 15.84
C VAL A 76 -1.53 -23.53 14.95
N SER A 77 -0.58 -23.54 14.01
CA SER A 77 -0.36 -24.67 13.12
C SER A 77 0.21 -25.88 13.87
N GLN A 78 -0.18 -27.10 13.45
CA GLN A 78 0.48 -28.36 13.83
C GLN A 78 0.47 -28.69 15.34
N GLY A 79 -0.60 -28.31 16.06
CA GLY A 79 -0.84 -28.77 17.45
C GLY A 79 0.26 -28.44 18.45
N ALA A 80 0.95 -27.31 18.30
CA ALA A 80 2.07 -26.92 19.15
C ALA A 80 1.63 -26.51 20.57
N VAL A 81 1.48 -27.51 21.45
CA VAL A 81 1.19 -27.39 22.90
C VAL A 81 2.21 -26.60 23.77
N PRO A 82 3.44 -26.20 23.36
CA PRO A 82 4.36 -25.48 24.28
C PRO A 82 3.94 -24.04 24.69
N THR A 83 2.92 -23.44 24.09
CA THR A 83 2.70 -21.98 24.17
C THR A 83 1.47 -21.55 24.96
N LEU A 84 0.54 -22.44 25.33
CA LEU A 84 -0.74 -22.03 25.93
C LEU A 84 -0.56 -21.31 27.29
N HIS A 85 0.32 -21.82 28.15
CA HIS A 85 0.61 -21.16 29.44
C HIS A 85 1.26 -19.78 29.25
N ALA A 86 2.20 -19.67 28.29
CA ALA A 86 2.86 -18.41 27.97
C ALA A 86 1.88 -17.39 27.38
N LEU A 87 0.98 -17.82 26.49
CA LEU A 87 -0.11 -17.02 25.93
C LEU A 87 -1.03 -16.52 27.05
N ARG A 88 -1.49 -17.41 27.94
CA ARG A 88 -2.32 -17.03 29.10
C ARG A 88 -1.63 -15.98 29.96
N LYS A 89 -0.36 -16.19 30.32
CA LYS A 89 0.41 -15.22 31.12
C LYS A 89 0.60 -13.89 30.41
N ARG A 90 0.75 -13.89 29.09
CA ARG A 90 0.83 -12.66 28.28
C ARG A 90 -0.51 -11.92 28.28
N LEU A 91 -1.62 -12.61 28.06
CA LEU A 91 -2.96 -12.03 28.10
C LEU A 91 -3.27 -11.45 29.49
N GLU A 92 -2.95 -12.17 30.58
CA GLU A 92 -3.07 -11.68 31.96
C GLU A 92 -2.27 -10.37 32.17
N ARG A 93 -1.03 -10.30 31.67
CA ARG A 93 -0.17 -9.11 31.79
C ARG A 93 -0.65 -7.93 30.95
N SER A 94 -1.31 -8.19 29.83
CA SER A 94 -1.92 -7.14 29.01
C SER A 94 -3.17 -6.51 29.64
N GLN A 95 -3.71 -7.10 30.73
CA GLN A 95 -4.81 -6.55 31.52
C GLN A 95 -6.02 -6.13 30.67
N SER A 96 -6.44 -4.86 30.71
CA SER A 96 -7.53 -4.30 29.91
C SER A 96 -7.06 -3.61 28.63
N ALA A 97 -5.77 -3.69 28.30
CA ALA A 97 -5.22 -3.02 27.12
C ALA A 97 -5.87 -3.55 25.83
N PRO A 98 -6.07 -2.69 24.81
CA PRO A 98 -6.51 -3.13 23.49
C PRO A 98 -5.47 -4.05 22.86
N LEU A 99 -5.92 -5.17 22.29
CA LEU A 99 -5.07 -6.20 21.72
C LEU A 99 -4.82 -5.99 20.21
N PHE A 100 -3.60 -6.30 19.79
CA PHE A 100 -3.14 -6.23 18.40
C PHE A 100 -2.64 -7.62 18.00
N LEU A 101 -3.37 -8.30 17.13
CA LEU A 101 -3.20 -9.71 16.89
C LEU A 101 -2.72 -9.99 15.48
N ASP A 102 -1.77 -10.93 15.37
CA ASP A 102 -1.37 -11.55 14.12
C ASP A 102 -1.46 -13.07 14.33
N ILE A 103 -2.45 -13.69 13.69
CA ILE A 103 -2.86 -15.08 13.92
C ILE A 103 -2.65 -15.86 12.64
N LEU A 104 -1.77 -16.85 12.67
CA LEU A 104 -1.59 -17.81 11.60
C LEU A 104 -2.28 -19.12 11.97
N VAL A 105 -3.28 -19.49 11.20
CA VAL A 105 -4.05 -20.73 11.35
C VAL A 105 -3.69 -21.69 10.22
N GLY A 106 -2.74 -22.59 10.49
CA GLY A 106 -2.40 -23.68 9.58
C GLY A 106 -3.38 -24.85 9.65
N GLU A 107 -2.98 -25.96 9.02
CA GLU A 107 -3.69 -27.24 9.12
C GLU A 107 -3.73 -27.75 10.56
N GLN A 108 -4.88 -28.29 10.99
CA GLN A 108 -5.11 -28.82 12.33
C GLN A 108 -4.81 -27.80 13.45
N PRO A 109 -5.57 -26.69 13.50
CA PRO A 109 -5.30 -25.62 14.45
C PRO A 109 -5.44 -26.07 15.91
N ASP A 110 -4.56 -25.56 16.77
CA ASP A 110 -4.72 -25.65 18.22
C ASP A 110 -5.96 -24.83 18.65
N ARG A 111 -7.09 -25.53 18.80
CA ARG A 111 -8.38 -24.95 19.16
C ARG A 111 -8.39 -24.37 20.56
N ASP A 112 -7.60 -24.90 21.49
CA ASP A 112 -7.58 -24.41 22.86
C ASP A 112 -6.85 -23.07 22.95
N ALA A 113 -5.77 -22.90 22.18
CA ALA A 113 -5.11 -21.61 22.01
C ALA A 113 -6.03 -20.57 21.36
N LEU A 114 -6.76 -20.96 20.30
CA LEU A 114 -7.74 -20.08 19.65
C LEU A 114 -8.87 -19.69 20.60
N ARG A 115 -9.47 -20.63 21.33
CA ARG A 115 -10.53 -20.34 22.32
C ARG A 115 -10.04 -19.40 23.42
N LEU A 116 -8.83 -19.65 23.93
CA LEU A 116 -8.21 -18.78 24.94
C LEU A 116 -8.07 -17.34 24.41
N LEU A 117 -7.64 -17.18 23.15
CA LEU A 117 -7.49 -15.87 22.53
C LEU A 117 -8.85 -15.21 22.25
N LEU A 118 -9.79 -15.93 21.65
CA LEU A 118 -11.13 -15.45 21.28
C LEU A 118 -11.98 -15.06 22.49
N ALA A 119 -11.70 -15.61 23.68
CA ALA A 119 -12.29 -15.16 24.93
C ALA A 119 -11.98 -13.67 25.23
N GLU A 120 -10.89 -13.12 24.67
CA GLU A 120 -10.48 -11.72 24.80
C GLU A 120 -10.97 -10.85 23.62
N SER A 121 -11.88 -11.34 22.78
CA SER A 121 -12.34 -10.66 21.54
C SER A 121 -12.86 -9.23 21.73
N SER A 122 -13.38 -8.90 22.91
CA SER A 122 -13.84 -7.55 23.29
C SER A 122 -12.74 -6.50 23.38
N ARG A 123 -11.49 -6.93 23.45
CA ARG A 123 -10.33 -6.07 23.49
C ARG A 123 -9.63 -5.99 22.13
N PHE A 124 -10.04 -6.79 21.15
CA PHE A 124 -9.36 -6.83 19.86
C PHE A 124 -9.56 -5.50 19.16
N ARG A 125 -8.46 -4.81 18.87
CA ARG A 125 -8.47 -3.55 18.13
C ARG A 125 -8.07 -3.78 16.69
N HIS A 126 -6.95 -4.46 16.48
CA HIS A 126 -6.47 -4.86 15.15
C HIS A 126 -6.25 -6.37 15.11
N VAL A 127 -6.71 -7.01 14.05
CA VAL A 127 -6.50 -8.44 13.81
C VAL A 127 -6.01 -8.64 12.39
N THR A 128 -4.89 -9.35 12.25
CA THR A 128 -4.43 -9.96 11.01
C THR A 128 -4.61 -11.46 11.15
N LEU A 129 -5.34 -12.07 10.22
CA LEU A 129 -5.66 -13.50 10.19
C LEU A 129 -5.08 -14.09 8.90
N GLY A 130 -4.08 -14.97 9.01
CA GLY A 130 -3.66 -15.86 7.95
C GLY A 130 -4.33 -17.22 8.13
N VAL A 131 -5.21 -17.63 7.20
CA VAL A 131 -6.05 -18.81 7.36
C VAL A 131 -5.81 -19.81 6.23
N PHE A 132 -5.33 -21.00 6.61
CA PHE A 132 -5.16 -22.16 5.74
C PHE A 132 -6.13 -23.31 6.07
N ASP A 133 -6.80 -23.24 7.22
CA ASP A 133 -7.86 -24.16 7.61
C ASP A 133 -8.98 -23.36 8.28
N LEU A 134 -10.23 -23.59 7.90
CA LEU A 134 -11.42 -22.95 8.49
C LEU A 134 -12.13 -23.84 9.51
N SER A 135 -11.64 -25.06 9.76
CA SER A 135 -12.29 -26.02 10.65
C SER A 135 -12.52 -25.50 12.09
N TRP A 136 -11.82 -24.43 12.48
CA TRP A 136 -11.93 -23.71 13.76
C TRP A 136 -12.99 -22.60 13.78
N CYS A 137 -13.55 -22.17 12.64
CA CYS A 137 -14.43 -21.00 12.61
C CYS A 137 -15.71 -21.19 13.44
N ASN A 138 -16.15 -22.44 13.65
CA ASN A 138 -17.26 -22.76 14.56
C ASN A 138 -16.96 -22.42 16.04
N ASP A 139 -15.69 -22.24 16.41
CA ASP A 139 -15.26 -21.81 17.74
C ASP A 139 -15.25 -20.27 17.89
N ILE A 140 -15.53 -19.51 16.82
CA ILE A 140 -15.61 -18.04 16.86
C ILE A 140 -16.86 -17.63 17.65
N PRO A 141 -16.72 -16.79 18.69
CA PRO A 141 -17.87 -16.29 19.40
C PRO A 141 -18.69 -15.39 18.47
N THR A 142 -20.01 -15.59 18.46
CA THR A 142 -20.95 -14.81 17.63
C THR A 142 -21.02 -13.33 18.02
N GLN A 143 -20.52 -13.00 19.21
CA GLN A 143 -20.46 -11.66 19.76
C GLN A 143 -19.08 -11.46 20.39
N GLY A 144 -18.61 -10.22 20.42
CA GLY A 144 -17.44 -9.89 21.24
C GLY A 144 -16.57 -8.81 20.65
N PHE A 145 -16.49 -8.66 19.33
CA PHE A 145 -15.49 -7.81 18.67
C PHE A 145 -15.81 -6.30 18.67
N THR A 146 -16.26 -5.79 19.83
CA THR A 146 -16.77 -4.43 20.05
C THR A 146 -15.74 -3.31 19.83
N GLN A 147 -14.46 -3.62 19.94
CA GLN A 147 -13.36 -2.67 19.75
C GLN A 147 -12.63 -2.80 18.41
N LEU A 148 -12.99 -3.78 17.58
CA LEU A 148 -12.25 -4.07 16.36
C LEU A 148 -12.42 -2.92 15.37
N SER A 149 -11.31 -2.29 15.01
CA SER A 149 -11.27 -1.20 14.03
C SER A 149 -10.56 -1.57 12.74
N LYS A 150 -9.69 -2.59 12.78
CA LYS A 150 -8.91 -3.07 11.64
C LYS A 150 -8.93 -4.59 11.56
N LEU A 151 -9.35 -5.11 10.42
CA LEU A 151 -9.32 -6.53 10.09
C LEU A 151 -8.54 -6.76 8.80
N THR A 152 -7.54 -7.62 8.85
CA THR A 152 -6.83 -8.12 7.67
C THR A 152 -7.03 -9.62 7.61
N VAL A 153 -7.49 -10.14 6.46
CA VAL A 153 -7.67 -11.57 6.22
C VAL A 153 -6.83 -11.99 5.03
N HIS A 154 -5.98 -12.98 5.22
CA HIS A 154 -5.19 -13.65 4.20
C HIS A 154 -5.65 -15.10 4.13
N THR A 155 -6.04 -15.61 2.96
CA THR A 155 -6.29 -17.05 2.79
C THR A 155 -5.36 -17.64 1.75
N GLY A 156 -5.07 -18.93 1.86
CA GLY A 156 -4.33 -19.66 0.83
C GLY A 156 -5.09 -19.70 -0.51
N PHE A 157 -4.35 -19.77 -1.63
CA PHE A 157 -4.91 -19.76 -3.00
C PHE A 157 -5.80 -20.97 -3.33
N GLN A 158 -5.69 -22.07 -2.58
CA GLN A 158 -6.30 -23.36 -2.96
C GLN A 158 -7.56 -23.70 -2.18
N ILE A 159 -8.03 -22.84 -1.28
CA ILE A 159 -9.16 -23.15 -0.40
C ILE A 159 -10.38 -22.38 -0.90
N PRO A 160 -11.39 -23.04 -1.48
CA PRO A 160 -12.72 -22.46 -1.66
C PRO A 160 -13.26 -22.15 -0.26
N THR A 161 -12.98 -20.93 0.18
CA THR A 161 -13.24 -20.51 1.54
C THR A 161 -14.75 -20.30 1.64
N ARG A 162 -15.45 -21.06 2.48
CA ARG A 162 -16.81 -20.73 2.93
C ARG A 162 -16.70 -19.52 3.85
N VAL A 163 -16.46 -18.35 3.25
CA VAL A 163 -16.19 -17.11 3.97
C VAL A 163 -17.32 -16.75 4.93
N ASP A 164 -18.54 -17.21 4.66
CA ASP A 164 -19.72 -17.07 5.53
C ASP A 164 -19.45 -17.44 6.99
N GLU A 165 -18.47 -18.31 7.25
CA GLU A 165 -18.05 -18.69 8.61
C GLU A 165 -17.42 -17.52 9.41
N LEU A 166 -16.91 -16.50 8.74
CA LEU A 166 -16.42 -15.26 9.38
C LEU A 166 -17.53 -14.21 9.59
N SER A 167 -18.78 -14.50 9.22
CA SER A 167 -19.91 -13.56 9.31
C SER A 167 -20.16 -13.08 10.73
N ALA A 168 -19.92 -13.94 11.72
CA ALA A 168 -19.97 -13.62 13.15
C ALA A 168 -19.04 -12.46 13.51
N VAL A 169 -17.83 -12.43 12.95
CA VAL A 169 -16.85 -11.35 13.20
C VAL A 169 -17.41 -10.05 12.64
N PHE A 170 -17.81 -10.01 11.37
CA PHE A 170 -18.37 -8.79 10.78
C PHE A 170 -19.61 -8.33 11.55
N SER A 171 -20.58 -9.19 11.82
CA SER A 171 -21.83 -8.81 12.49
C SER A 171 -21.65 -8.21 13.89
N SER A 172 -20.50 -8.41 14.54
CA SER A 172 -20.21 -7.96 15.91
C SER A 172 -19.16 -6.85 16.02
N THR A 173 -18.86 -6.14 14.92
CA THR A 173 -17.78 -5.14 14.82
C THR A 173 -18.26 -3.73 14.49
N PRO A 174 -18.97 -3.04 15.41
CA PRO A 174 -19.56 -1.72 15.17
C PRO A 174 -18.54 -0.56 15.07
N ARG A 175 -17.24 -0.88 15.12
CA ARG A 175 -16.14 0.09 14.99
C ARG A 175 -15.22 -0.22 13.83
N LEU A 176 -15.56 -1.23 13.02
CA LEU A 176 -14.72 -1.66 11.91
C LEU A 176 -14.69 -0.54 10.86
N ARG A 177 -13.49 -0.03 10.58
CA ARG A 177 -13.28 1.06 9.61
C ARG A 177 -12.28 0.67 8.52
N TYR A 178 -11.45 -0.32 8.78
CA TYR A 178 -10.39 -0.78 7.89
C TYR A 178 -10.54 -2.27 7.65
N VAL A 179 -10.72 -2.66 6.39
CA VAL A 179 -10.71 -4.07 5.98
C VAL A 179 -9.70 -4.25 4.86
N LYS A 180 -8.85 -5.27 5.02
CA LYS A 180 -7.97 -5.74 3.95
C LYS A 180 -8.21 -7.23 3.75
N TRP A 181 -8.63 -7.61 2.56
CA TRP A 181 -9.14 -8.92 2.19
C TRP A 181 -8.30 -9.50 1.07
N LEU A 182 -7.37 -10.39 1.41
CA LEU A 182 -6.50 -11.07 0.47
C LEU A 182 -6.90 -12.55 0.46
N SER A 183 -8.03 -12.83 -0.17
CA SER A 183 -8.63 -14.14 -0.17
C SER A 183 -9.26 -14.44 -1.52
N THR A 184 -9.31 -15.73 -1.86
CA THR A 184 -10.05 -16.26 -3.00
C THR A 184 -11.56 -16.29 -2.76
N GLY A 185 -12.01 -16.23 -1.50
CA GLY A 185 -13.41 -16.30 -1.13
C GLY A 185 -14.16 -14.97 -1.25
N ASP A 186 -15.49 -15.06 -1.35
CA ASP A 186 -16.39 -13.91 -1.50
C ASP A 186 -16.29 -12.96 -0.30
N PRO A 187 -15.91 -11.68 -0.50
CA PRO A 187 -15.91 -10.67 0.57
C PRO A 187 -17.32 -10.21 0.96
N GLY A 188 -18.42 -10.89 0.56
CA GLY A 188 -19.81 -10.49 0.81
C GLY A 188 -20.14 -10.07 2.25
N LEU A 189 -19.39 -10.57 3.24
CA LEU A 189 -19.49 -10.15 4.65
C LEU A 189 -19.11 -8.70 4.92
N VAL A 190 -18.22 -8.14 4.09
CA VAL A 190 -17.87 -6.72 4.09
C VAL A 190 -19.13 -5.88 3.91
N GLY A 191 -20.11 -6.36 3.14
CA GLY A 191 -21.38 -5.67 2.94
C GLY A 191 -22.22 -5.49 4.21
N VAL A 192 -22.06 -6.33 5.24
CA VAL A 192 -22.83 -6.25 6.49
C VAL A 192 -22.54 -4.94 7.24
N ASN A 193 -21.27 -4.54 7.29
CA ASN A 193 -20.82 -3.30 7.95
C ASN A 193 -20.24 -2.28 6.97
N GLY A 194 -20.50 -2.44 5.67
CA GLY A 194 -19.82 -1.66 4.64
C GLY A 194 -19.98 -0.15 4.84
N HIS A 195 -21.14 0.29 5.31
CA HIS A 195 -21.43 1.70 5.61
C HIS A 195 -20.51 2.34 6.67
N GLN A 196 -19.77 1.57 7.46
CA GLN A 196 -18.83 2.10 8.46
C GLN A 196 -17.38 2.13 7.96
N LEU A 197 -17.12 1.47 6.83
CA LEU A 197 -15.78 1.32 6.30
C LEU A 197 -15.31 2.61 5.65
N HIS A 198 -14.08 3.00 6.01
CA HIS A 198 -13.35 4.10 5.39
C HIS A 198 -12.24 3.59 4.49
N PHE A 199 -11.70 2.41 4.78
CA PHE A 199 -10.63 1.79 3.99
C PHE A 199 -11.03 0.36 3.62
N LEU A 200 -10.93 0.03 2.34
CA LEU A 200 -11.16 -1.30 1.81
C LEU A 200 -10.06 -1.67 0.80
N ASP A 201 -9.35 -2.76 1.06
CA ASP A 201 -8.36 -3.34 0.15
C ASP A 201 -8.77 -4.77 -0.19
N LEU A 202 -9.13 -5.01 -1.45
CA LEU A 202 -9.59 -6.31 -1.95
C LEU A 202 -8.58 -6.85 -2.95
N THR A 203 -7.96 -7.99 -2.64
CA THR A 203 -7.21 -8.80 -3.61
C THR A 203 -8.06 -10.00 -4.00
N ILE A 204 -8.50 -10.02 -5.25
CA ILE A 204 -9.56 -10.86 -5.80
C ILE A 204 -8.97 -11.83 -6.82
N PHE A 205 -9.32 -13.11 -6.75
CA PHE A 205 -8.88 -14.13 -7.71
C PHE A 205 -9.98 -14.61 -8.65
N TYR A 206 -11.16 -14.87 -8.09
CA TYR A 206 -12.26 -15.55 -8.77
C TYR A 206 -13.62 -14.88 -8.55
N LEU A 207 -13.64 -13.64 -8.03
CA LEU A 207 -14.89 -12.95 -7.72
C LEU A 207 -15.45 -12.30 -8.99
N PRO A 208 -16.68 -12.65 -9.41
CA PRO A 208 -17.34 -11.93 -10.49
C PRO A 208 -17.43 -10.44 -10.18
N VAL A 209 -17.20 -9.59 -11.19
CA VAL A 209 -17.25 -8.12 -11.01
C VAL A 209 -18.61 -7.67 -10.50
N THR A 210 -19.72 -8.32 -10.91
CA THR A 210 -21.06 -8.03 -10.37
C THR A 210 -21.09 -8.13 -8.85
N ARG A 211 -20.46 -9.15 -8.28
CA ARG A 211 -20.40 -9.36 -6.84
C ARG A 211 -19.52 -8.33 -6.15
N LEU A 212 -18.39 -7.97 -6.76
CA LEU A 212 -17.57 -6.87 -6.29
C LEU A 212 -18.36 -5.56 -6.21
N LEU A 213 -19.10 -5.22 -7.27
CA LEU A 213 -19.92 -4.01 -7.29
C LEU A 213 -21.00 -4.03 -6.20
N GLU A 214 -21.58 -5.18 -5.86
CA GLU A 214 -22.49 -5.30 -4.72
C GLU A 214 -21.82 -4.99 -3.38
N VAL A 215 -20.58 -5.47 -3.18
CA VAL A 215 -19.80 -5.14 -1.98
C VAL A 215 -19.48 -3.65 -1.93
N LEU A 216 -19.08 -3.05 -3.06
CA LEU A 216 -18.79 -1.62 -3.12
C LEU A 216 -20.03 -0.76 -2.85
N ALA A 217 -21.19 -1.15 -3.40
CA ALA A 217 -22.46 -0.46 -3.15
C ALA A 217 -22.86 -0.47 -1.66
N ALA A 218 -22.46 -1.51 -0.92
CA ALA A 218 -22.69 -1.58 0.52
C ALA A 218 -21.72 -0.69 1.34
N CYS A 219 -20.71 -0.08 0.70
CA CYS A 219 -19.65 0.69 1.35
C CYS A 219 -19.61 2.18 0.91
N PRO A 220 -20.69 2.97 1.12
CA PRO A 220 -20.76 4.35 0.61
C PRO A 220 -19.76 5.33 1.25
N ASN A 221 -19.25 5.04 2.45
CA ASN A 221 -18.39 5.97 3.22
C ASN A 221 -16.88 5.73 3.03
N LEU A 222 -16.50 5.00 1.97
CA LEU A 222 -15.11 4.73 1.65
C LEU A 222 -14.35 6.01 1.33
N ARG A 223 -13.14 6.11 1.89
CA ARG A 223 -12.14 7.16 1.64
C ARG A 223 -10.99 6.63 0.80
N ASP A 224 -10.62 5.38 1.06
CA ASP A 224 -9.53 4.68 0.41
C ASP A 224 -10.02 3.33 -0.09
N LEU A 225 -9.88 3.10 -1.39
CA LEU A 225 -10.26 1.86 -2.04
C LEU A 225 -9.09 1.30 -2.84
N VAL A 226 -8.71 0.06 -2.55
CA VAL A 226 -7.70 -0.69 -3.29
C VAL A 226 -8.35 -1.96 -3.84
N ILE A 227 -8.25 -2.19 -5.14
CA ILE A 227 -8.77 -3.41 -5.79
C ILE A 227 -7.67 -4.00 -6.65
N THR A 228 -7.28 -5.23 -6.36
CA THR A 228 -6.31 -6.00 -7.12
C THR A 228 -6.97 -7.26 -7.68
N PHE A 229 -7.10 -7.38 -8.99
CA PHE A 229 -7.50 -8.61 -9.66
C PHE A 229 -6.29 -9.47 -9.94
N GLN A 230 -6.34 -10.73 -9.55
CA GLN A 230 -5.35 -11.75 -9.83
C GLN A 230 -5.99 -12.86 -10.67
N GLY A 231 -5.29 -13.32 -11.71
CA GLY A 231 -5.75 -14.40 -12.57
C GLY A 231 -6.20 -13.94 -13.97
N GLU A 232 -6.09 -14.86 -14.92
CA GLU A 232 -6.52 -14.69 -16.30
C GLU A 232 -7.94 -15.26 -16.42
N HIS A 233 -8.94 -14.45 -16.08
CA HIS A 233 -10.33 -14.80 -16.36
C HIS A 233 -10.85 -14.02 -17.55
N GLU A 234 -11.59 -14.74 -18.40
CA GLU A 234 -12.26 -14.14 -19.54
C GLU A 234 -13.24 -13.07 -19.04
N TYR A 235 -13.03 -11.86 -19.53
CA TYR A 235 -13.90 -10.74 -19.29
C TYR A 235 -15.23 -10.99 -19.99
N THR A 236 -16.30 -11.15 -19.21
CA THR A 236 -17.66 -11.04 -19.73
C THR A 236 -18.13 -9.60 -19.58
N PRO A 237 -18.38 -8.87 -20.68
CA PRO A 237 -18.90 -7.51 -20.60
C PRO A 237 -20.24 -7.51 -19.86
N ILE A 238 -20.28 -6.80 -18.75
CA ILE A 238 -21.50 -6.59 -17.96
C ILE A 238 -22.07 -5.24 -18.35
N LEU A 239 -23.39 -5.20 -18.63
CA LEU A 239 -24.08 -3.95 -18.90
C LEU A 239 -23.96 -3.02 -17.68
N PRO A 240 -23.64 -1.72 -17.87
CA PRO A 240 -23.49 -0.78 -16.75
C PRO A 240 -24.73 -0.80 -15.85
N ARG A 241 -24.54 -1.08 -14.56
CA ARG A 241 -25.53 -0.78 -13.52
C ARG A 241 -25.52 0.72 -13.25
N GLU A 242 -26.49 1.18 -12.45
CA GLU A 242 -26.51 2.53 -11.89
C GLU A 242 -25.15 2.87 -11.25
N ARG A 243 -24.67 4.10 -11.46
CA ARG A 243 -23.40 4.55 -10.91
C ARG A 243 -23.50 4.67 -9.39
N MET A 244 -22.50 4.14 -8.71
CA MET A 244 -22.36 4.22 -7.25
C MET A 244 -21.66 5.52 -6.87
N LEU A 245 -22.30 6.30 -6.01
CA LEU A 245 -21.74 7.53 -5.46
C LEU A 245 -20.92 7.24 -4.20
N PHE A 246 -19.63 7.59 -4.24
CA PHE A 246 -18.72 7.59 -3.10
C PHE A 246 -18.35 9.03 -2.74
N PRO A 247 -19.14 9.71 -1.90
CA PRO A 247 -18.97 11.13 -1.63
C PRO A 247 -17.64 11.45 -0.92
N GLU A 248 -17.09 10.50 -0.17
CA GLU A 248 -15.88 10.69 0.65
C GLU A 248 -14.62 10.04 0.05
N LEU A 249 -14.71 9.42 -1.13
CA LEU A 249 -13.59 8.69 -1.73
C LEU A 249 -12.50 9.66 -2.18
N ARG A 250 -11.31 9.51 -1.63
CA ARG A 250 -10.13 10.37 -1.87
C ARG A 250 -9.00 9.64 -2.59
N SER A 251 -8.91 8.33 -2.42
CA SER A 251 -7.87 7.48 -2.99
C SER A 251 -8.49 6.24 -3.63
N LEU A 252 -8.20 6.02 -4.91
CA LEU A 252 -8.60 4.84 -5.66
C LEU A 252 -7.38 4.19 -6.31
N VAL A 253 -7.10 2.95 -5.93
CA VAL A 253 -6.01 2.14 -6.49
C VAL A 253 -6.60 0.90 -7.16
N LEU A 254 -6.33 0.74 -8.44
CA LEU A 254 -6.83 -0.33 -9.29
C LEU A 254 -5.66 -1.08 -9.91
N ASP A 255 -5.62 -2.39 -9.72
CA ASP A 255 -4.56 -3.25 -10.26
C ASP A 255 -5.20 -4.49 -10.91
N GLY A 256 -5.04 -4.74 -12.20
CA GLY A 256 -5.74 -5.86 -12.84
C GLY A 256 -5.88 -5.81 -14.37
N THR A 257 -6.97 -6.41 -14.87
CA THR A 257 -7.27 -6.62 -16.31
C THR A 257 -8.49 -5.78 -16.76
N GLY A 258 -9.13 -6.14 -17.88
CA GLY A 258 -10.37 -5.52 -18.41
C GLY A 258 -11.47 -5.22 -17.40
N HIS A 259 -11.56 -5.98 -16.31
CA HIS A 259 -12.52 -5.74 -15.22
C HIS A 259 -12.43 -4.35 -14.58
N LEU A 260 -11.27 -3.70 -14.66
CA LEU A 260 -11.08 -2.34 -14.15
C LEU A 260 -12.00 -1.34 -14.86
N ALA A 261 -12.27 -1.51 -16.16
CA ALA A 261 -13.17 -0.62 -16.92
C ALA A 261 -14.59 -0.63 -16.34
N CYS A 262 -15.08 -1.78 -15.87
CA CYS A 262 -16.38 -1.86 -15.21
C CYS A 262 -16.43 -1.05 -13.91
N ILE A 263 -15.38 -1.10 -13.09
CA ILE A 263 -15.30 -0.33 -11.85
C ILE A 263 -15.26 1.16 -12.17
N LEU A 264 -14.38 1.57 -13.09
CA LEU A 264 -14.23 2.97 -13.50
C LEU A 264 -15.56 3.57 -13.99
N ARG A 265 -16.36 2.82 -14.77
CA ARG A 265 -17.70 3.27 -15.21
C ARG A 265 -18.75 3.35 -14.11
N SER A 266 -18.59 2.53 -13.07
CA SER A 266 -19.58 2.36 -12.01
C SER A 266 -19.35 3.27 -10.81
N VAL A 267 -18.22 4.00 -10.74
CA VAL A 267 -17.83 4.82 -9.59
C VAL A 267 -18.01 6.30 -9.91
N GLN A 268 -18.65 7.03 -9.00
CA GLN A 268 -18.64 8.49 -8.93
C GLN A 268 -17.95 8.92 -7.64
N ALA A 269 -16.92 9.76 -7.75
CA ALA A 269 -16.08 10.12 -6.61
C ALA A 269 -15.70 11.61 -6.67
N PRO A 270 -16.61 12.52 -6.28
CA PRO A 270 -16.40 13.96 -6.42
C PRO A 270 -15.18 14.48 -5.66
N LEU A 271 -14.80 13.84 -4.54
CA LEU A 271 -13.65 14.20 -3.72
C LEU A 271 -12.37 13.40 -4.05
N LEU A 272 -12.34 12.69 -5.17
CA LEU A 272 -11.19 11.87 -5.54
C LEU A 272 -9.96 12.75 -5.81
N SER A 273 -8.95 12.59 -4.96
CA SER A 273 -7.67 13.31 -5.06
C SER A 273 -6.54 12.47 -5.64
N CYS A 274 -6.60 11.14 -5.50
CA CYS A 274 -5.55 10.22 -5.91
C CYS A 274 -6.13 9.03 -6.68
N LEU A 275 -5.59 8.78 -7.87
CA LEU A 275 -5.93 7.64 -8.71
C LEU A 275 -4.65 6.93 -9.16
N ASP A 276 -4.48 5.65 -8.81
CA ASP A 276 -3.40 4.79 -9.33
C ASP A 276 -4.02 3.59 -10.06
N ILE A 277 -3.71 3.44 -11.34
CA ILE A 277 -4.18 2.34 -12.18
C ILE A 277 -2.97 1.59 -12.71
N LYS A 278 -2.94 0.29 -12.46
CA LYS A 278 -1.98 -0.64 -13.05
C LYS A 278 -2.71 -1.73 -13.82
N TRP A 279 -2.41 -1.83 -15.10
CA TRP A 279 -3.09 -2.74 -16.02
C TRP A 279 -2.14 -3.86 -16.49
N TRP A 280 -2.58 -5.12 -16.45
CA TRP A 280 -1.70 -6.27 -16.70
C TRP A 280 -1.85 -6.88 -18.08
N ASP A 281 -3.04 -6.81 -18.69
CA ASP A 281 -3.38 -7.50 -19.94
C ASP A 281 -3.52 -6.53 -21.13
N HIS A 282 -3.10 -6.96 -22.33
CA HIS A 282 -3.17 -6.15 -23.54
C HIS A 282 -4.50 -6.32 -24.27
N ASN A 283 -5.16 -7.46 -24.14
CA ASN A 283 -6.25 -7.83 -25.03
C ASN A 283 -7.61 -7.24 -24.63
N SER A 284 -7.71 -6.54 -23.49
CA SER A 284 -8.99 -6.16 -22.88
C SER A 284 -9.18 -4.65 -22.67
N ARG A 285 -8.44 -3.82 -23.41
CA ARG A 285 -8.37 -2.36 -23.18
C ARG A 285 -9.36 -1.51 -23.96
N GLU A 286 -10.15 -2.09 -24.87
CA GLU A 286 -11.04 -1.40 -25.84
C GLU A 286 -12.05 -0.40 -25.23
N TYR A 287 -12.14 -0.33 -23.90
CA TYR A 287 -13.07 0.49 -23.14
C TYR A 287 -12.45 1.22 -21.94
N GLY A 288 -11.14 1.01 -21.70
CA GLY A 288 -10.46 1.54 -20.53
C GLY A 288 -10.48 3.07 -20.51
N LEU A 289 -10.13 3.70 -21.63
CA LEU A 289 -10.02 5.16 -21.72
C LEU A 289 -11.36 5.86 -21.52
N GLU A 290 -12.42 5.40 -22.19
CA GLU A 290 -13.77 5.96 -22.04
C GLU A 290 -14.24 5.85 -20.58
N ALA A 291 -14.01 4.70 -19.96
CA ALA A 291 -14.34 4.47 -18.55
C ALA A 291 -13.56 5.42 -17.62
N LEU A 292 -12.25 5.60 -17.88
CA LEU A 292 -11.42 6.54 -17.13
C LEU A 292 -11.92 7.98 -17.32
N GLN A 293 -12.18 8.42 -18.55
CA GLN A 293 -12.68 9.78 -18.83
C GLN A 293 -14.00 10.03 -18.11
N SER A 294 -14.88 9.03 -18.06
CA SER A 294 -16.12 9.11 -17.30
C SER A 294 -15.87 9.34 -15.81
N LEU A 295 -14.93 8.61 -15.19
CA LEU A 295 -14.58 8.81 -13.78
C LEU A 295 -13.97 10.20 -13.55
N LEU A 296 -13.08 10.64 -14.44
CA LEU A 296 -12.39 11.93 -14.34
C LEU A 296 -13.36 13.11 -14.47
N ALA A 297 -14.39 12.99 -15.31
CA ALA A 297 -15.45 14.00 -15.43
C ALA A 297 -16.20 14.22 -14.10
N ASP A 298 -16.33 13.15 -13.30
CA ASP A 298 -16.97 13.19 -11.98
C ASP A 298 -15.97 13.49 -10.83
N SER A 299 -14.70 13.76 -11.14
CA SER A 299 -13.60 13.90 -10.15
C SER A 299 -12.81 15.22 -10.30
N PRO A 300 -13.43 16.39 -10.12
CA PRO A 300 -12.81 17.69 -10.39
C PRO A 300 -11.62 18.02 -9.47
N HIS A 301 -11.50 17.34 -8.33
CA HIS A 301 -10.45 17.54 -7.33
C HIS A 301 -9.24 16.60 -7.51
N LEU A 302 -9.13 15.93 -8.66
CA LEU A 302 -8.03 15.01 -8.89
C LEU A 302 -6.68 15.76 -8.92
N GLU A 303 -5.80 15.32 -8.03
CA GLU A 303 -4.51 15.94 -7.73
C GLU A 303 -3.34 15.04 -8.17
N GLN A 304 -3.52 13.72 -8.06
CA GLN A 304 -2.50 12.73 -8.39
C GLN A 304 -3.10 11.66 -9.31
N ILE A 305 -2.42 11.40 -10.42
CA ILE A 305 -2.77 10.29 -11.31
C ILE A 305 -1.53 9.47 -11.66
N ALA A 306 -1.64 8.15 -11.50
CA ALA A 306 -0.65 7.17 -11.92
C ALA A 306 -1.28 6.18 -12.89
N LEU A 307 -0.75 6.11 -14.11
CA LEU A 307 -1.26 5.28 -15.20
C LEU A 307 -0.14 4.33 -15.64
N ARG A 308 -0.13 3.13 -15.07
CA ARG A 308 0.88 2.10 -15.33
C ARG A 308 0.33 1.06 -16.29
N ARG A 309 0.92 1.01 -17.47
CA ARG A 309 0.59 0.09 -18.57
C ARG A 309 -0.86 0.22 -19.01
N PHE A 310 -1.50 1.35 -18.76
CA PHE A 310 -2.92 1.56 -19.02
C PHE A 310 -3.17 2.09 -20.45
N LEU A 311 -2.40 3.10 -20.85
CA LEU A 311 -2.60 3.83 -22.09
C LEU A 311 -2.02 3.08 -23.30
N GLU A 312 -2.65 3.26 -24.46
CA GLU A 312 -2.25 2.66 -25.73
C GLU A 312 -1.58 3.65 -26.67
N THR A 313 -2.07 4.89 -26.71
CA THR A 313 -1.50 5.95 -27.55
C THR A 313 -1.18 7.22 -26.77
N GLU A 314 -0.25 8.02 -27.31
CA GLU A 314 0.10 9.32 -26.74
C GLU A 314 -1.09 10.29 -26.68
N GLU A 315 -2.00 10.21 -27.65
CA GLU A 315 -3.16 11.10 -27.75
C GLU A 315 -4.13 10.91 -26.56
N GLU A 316 -4.19 9.70 -25.99
CA GLU A 316 -4.93 9.42 -24.77
C GLU A 316 -4.33 10.16 -23.57
N LEU A 317 -2.99 10.14 -23.45
CA LEU A 317 -2.27 10.88 -22.41
C LEU A 317 -2.51 12.39 -22.56
N ILE A 318 -2.38 12.91 -23.78
CA ILE A 318 -2.62 14.32 -24.11
C ILE A 318 -4.04 14.74 -23.71
N THR A 319 -5.03 13.89 -23.98
CA THR A 319 -6.42 14.12 -23.60
C THR A 319 -6.58 14.22 -22.08
N ILE A 320 -5.95 13.33 -21.32
CA ILE A 320 -5.97 13.35 -19.85
C ILE A 320 -5.30 14.61 -19.31
N ILE A 321 -4.11 14.96 -19.82
CA ILE A 321 -3.37 16.16 -19.44
C ILE A 321 -4.20 17.43 -19.69
N THR A 322 -4.88 17.51 -20.82
CA THR A 322 -5.64 18.70 -21.22
C THR A 322 -6.89 18.91 -20.36
N ASN A 323 -7.52 17.81 -19.92
CA ASN A 323 -8.79 17.86 -19.19
C ASN A 323 -8.64 17.99 -17.67
N ASN A 324 -7.45 17.77 -17.09
CA ASN A 324 -7.25 17.68 -15.64
C ASN A 324 -6.23 18.69 -15.11
N LYS A 325 -6.62 19.97 -15.06
CA LYS A 325 -5.70 21.08 -14.73
C LYS A 325 -5.19 21.10 -13.28
N ASN A 326 -5.85 20.36 -12.38
CA ASN A 326 -5.53 20.33 -10.95
C ASN A 326 -4.43 19.33 -10.59
N LEU A 327 -3.92 18.56 -11.56
CA LEU A 327 -2.88 17.57 -11.31
C LEU A 327 -1.59 18.23 -10.83
N PHE A 328 -1.15 17.85 -9.63
CA PHE A 328 0.17 18.17 -9.11
C PHE A 328 1.17 17.02 -9.31
N ARG A 329 0.69 15.77 -9.43
CA ARG A 329 1.52 14.60 -9.73
C ARG A 329 0.97 13.80 -10.92
N LEU A 330 1.83 13.55 -11.89
CA LEU A 330 1.55 12.70 -13.05
C LEU A 330 2.61 11.60 -13.14
N THR A 331 2.19 10.36 -13.00
CA THR A 331 3.03 9.17 -13.22
C THR A 331 2.49 8.39 -14.41
N VAL A 332 3.31 8.11 -15.42
CA VAL A 332 2.97 7.29 -16.57
C VAL A 332 4.05 6.24 -16.73
N ALA A 333 3.66 4.96 -16.77
CA ALA A 333 4.58 3.89 -17.07
C ALA A 333 4.08 3.10 -18.28
N ALA A 334 4.87 3.01 -19.33
CA ALA A 334 4.56 2.22 -20.51
C ALA A 334 5.09 0.78 -20.37
N GLU A 335 4.62 -0.11 -21.25
CA GLU A 335 5.20 -1.45 -21.35
C GLU A 335 6.58 -1.41 -22.03
N ARG A 336 7.43 -2.39 -21.71
CA ARG A 336 8.81 -2.42 -22.22
C ARG A 336 8.92 -2.54 -23.75
N TRP A 337 7.93 -3.14 -24.41
CA TRP A 337 7.88 -3.28 -25.87
C TRP A 337 7.23 -2.09 -26.56
N GLN A 338 6.53 -1.20 -25.83
CA GLN A 338 6.02 0.02 -26.44
C GLN A 338 7.23 0.91 -26.67
N THR A 339 7.65 1.06 -27.92
CA THR A 339 8.69 2.03 -28.30
C THR A 339 8.00 3.31 -28.74
N SER A 340 8.51 4.46 -28.34
CA SER A 340 8.02 5.77 -28.79
C SER A 340 6.53 6.04 -28.44
N PHE A 341 6.06 5.52 -27.30
CA PHE A 341 4.70 5.81 -26.80
C PHE A 341 4.57 7.26 -26.31
N ILE A 342 5.63 7.81 -25.69
CA ILE A 342 5.68 9.22 -25.30
C ILE A 342 6.70 9.92 -26.20
N THR A 343 6.23 10.92 -26.94
CA THR A 343 7.03 11.67 -27.90
C THR A 343 7.16 13.14 -27.47
N HIS A 344 7.76 13.95 -28.34
CA HIS A 344 7.92 15.39 -28.11
C HIS A 344 6.58 16.12 -27.93
N LYS A 345 5.45 15.59 -28.43
CA LYS A 345 4.13 16.23 -28.31
C LYS A 345 3.72 16.40 -26.85
N THR A 346 3.86 15.35 -26.03
CA THR A 346 3.57 15.40 -24.60
C THR A 346 4.40 16.47 -23.88
N PHE A 347 5.71 16.54 -24.17
CA PHE A 347 6.60 17.51 -23.54
C PHE A 347 6.33 18.94 -24.01
N GLN A 348 6.03 19.15 -25.29
CA GLN A 348 5.60 20.44 -25.82
C GLN A 348 4.31 20.92 -25.15
N LEU A 349 3.35 20.04 -24.91
CA LEU A 349 2.11 20.36 -24.20
C LEU A 349 2.38 20.77 -22.74
N LEU A 350 3.35 20.13 -22.09
CA LEU A 350 3.76 20.45 -20.71
C LEU A 350 4.65 21.69 -20.60
N THR A 351 5.24 22.16 -21.70
CA THR A 351 6.10 23.35 -21.78
C THR A 351 5.26 24.63 -21.68
N ARG A 352 5.80 25.69 -21.06
CA ARG A 352 5.16 27.03 -21.04
C ARG A 352 4.88 27.50 -22.47
N GLN A 353 3.61 27.73 -22.80
CA GLN A 353 3.25 28.28 -24.10
C GLN A 353 3.54 29.79 -24.18
N ALA A 354 3.58 30.37 -25.38
CA ALA A 354 3.87 31.79 -25.61
C ALA A 354 2.96 32.76 -24.81
N HIS A 355 1.77 32.31 -24.41
CA HIS A 355 0.80 33.10 -23.64
C HIS A 355 0.97 32.93 -22.12
N GLY A 356 2.05 32.29 -21.68
CA GLY A 356 2.30 31.93 -20.29
C GLY A 356 1.42 30.81 -19.74
N LYS A 357 0.60 30.16 -20.60
CA LYS A 357 -0.29 29.09 -20.20
C LYS A 357 0.45 27.75 -20.15
N TYR A 358 0.13 26.96 -19.13
CA TYR A 358 0.53 25.56 -18.99
C TYR A 358 -0.70 24.68 -19.09
N ALA A 359 -0.57 23.50 -19.70
CA ALA A 359 -1.65 22.50 -19.67
C ALA A 359 -1.94 22.02 -18.23
N LEU A 360 -0.86 21.77 -17.47
CA LEU A 360 -0.90 21.43 -16.05
C LEU A 360 -0.17 22.50 -15.23
N PRO A 361 -0.86 23.59 -14.83
CA PRO A 361 -0.25 24.70 -14.10
C PRO A 361 0.19 24.30 -12.69
N HIS A 362 -0.38 23.26 -12.08
CA HIS A 362 -0.06 22.85 -10.71
C HIS A 362 0.92 21.67 -10.62
N LEU A 363 1.39 21.14 -11.76
CA LEU A 363 2.25 19.96 -11.80
C LEU A 363 3.63 20.24 -11.18
N GLU A 364 3.88 19.57 -10.05
CA GLU A 364 5.13 19.60 -9.29
C GLU A 364 5.96 18.33 -9.48
N LYS A 365 5.33 17.18 -9.78
CA LYS A 365 6.00 15.89 -9.91
C LYS A 365 5.64 15.18 -11.20
N LEU A 366 6.62 14.94 -12.06
CA LEU A 366 6.45 14.20 -13.31
C LEU A 366 7.29 12.92 -13.29
N GLU A 367 6.65 11.77 -13.50
CA GLU A 367 7.32 10.49 -13.53
C GLU A 367 6.92 9.74 -14.81
N ILE A 368 7.87 9.50 -15.69
CA ILE A 368 7.67 8.75 -16.94
C ILE A 368 8.61 7.55 -16.94
N ARG A 369 8.06 6.34 -17.07
CA ARG A 369 8.84 5.10 -17.11
C ARG A 369 8.59 4.33 -18.41
N GLY A 370 9.66 4.08 -19.16
CA GLY A 370 9.64 3.34 -20.42
C GLY A 370 9.10 4.15 -21.60
N ALA A 371 9.36 3.64 -22.80
CA ALA A 371 8.76 4.09 -24.06
C ALA A 371 8.95 5.57 -24.43
N LEU A 372 9.97 6.22 -23.89
CA LEU A 372 10.29 7.62 -24.16
C LEU A 372 11.17 7.74 -25.42
N ASP A 373 10.68 8.44 -26.43
CA ASP A 373 11.43 8.77 -27.65
C ASP A 373 11.40 10.28 -27.87
N VAL A 374 12.24 10.98 -27.11
CA VAL A 374 12.26 12.44 -27.04
C VAL A 374 13.71 12.91 -27.01
N ALA A 375 14.03 13.91 -27.83
CA ALA A 375 15.34 14.54 -27.81
C ALA A 375 15.56 15.31 -26.50
N ASP A 376 16.78 15.24 -25.97
CA ASP A 376 17.18 15.87 -24.70
C ASP A 376 16.76 17.35 -24.62
N GLU A 377 16.97 18.10 -25.71
CA GLU A 377 16.61 19.52 -25.81
C GLU A 377 15.12 19.80 -25.62
N VAL A 378 14.24 18.87 -25.97
CA VAL A 378 12.79 19.02 -25.75
C VAL A 378 12.46 18.85 -24.27
N VAL A 379 13.11 17.88 -23.61
CA VAL A 379 12.94 17.63 -22.17
C VAL A 379 13.49 18.82 -21.36
N LEU A 380 14.72 19.25 -21.65
CA LEU A 380 15.37 20.38 -20.98
C LEU A 380 14.56 21.67 -21.14
N ARG A 381 14.08 21.98 -22.35
CA ARG A 381 13.23 23.15 -22.59
C ARG A 381 11.95 23.10 -21.77
N MET A 382 11.32 21.93 -21.64
CA MET A 382 10.13 21.76 -20.82
C MET A 382 10.43 22.06 -19.35
N ILE A 383 11.51 21.49 -18.81
CA ILE A 383 11.97 21.71 -17.43
C ILE A 383 12.25 23.20 -17.17
N GLU A 384 13.10 23.82 -17.99
CA GLU A 384 13.48 25.24 -17.86
C GLU A 384 12.24 26.14 -17.86
N SER A 385 11.29 25.86 -18.75
CA SER A 385 10.04 26.63 -18.84
C SER A 385 9.16 26.57 -17.58
N ARG A 386 9.36 25.56 -16.73
CA ARG A 386 8.66 25.37 -15.45
C ARG A 386 9.46 25.84 -14.24
N MET A 387 10.76 26.05 -14.39
CA MET A 387 11.61 26.62 -13.33
C MET A 387 11.70 28.14 -13.40
N ALA A 388 11.49 28.73 -14.58
CA ALA A 388 11.49 30.18 -14.74
C ALA A 388 10.45 30.84 -13.81
N PRO A 389 10.84 31.86 -13.02
CA PRO A 389 9.89 32.58 -12.19
C PRO A 389 8.78 33.17 -13.06
N PRO A 390 7.52 33.16 -12.61
CA PRO A 390 6.45 33.79 -13.35
C PRO A 390 6.84 35.26 -13.54
N ASP A 391 6.79 35.75 -14.78
CA ASP A 391 7.19 37.12 -15.10
C ASP A 391 6.48 38.07 -14.14
N ASN A 392 7.25 38.95 -13.47
CA ASN A 392 6.82 39.88 -12.41
C ASN A 392 5.80 40.94 -12.88
N VAL A 393 5.00 40.66 -13.90
CA VAL A 393 4.01 41.54 -14.50
C VAL A 393 2.81 41.67 -13.56
N GLY A 394 2.99 42.40 -12.46
CA GLY A 394 1.93 43.04 -11.68
C GLY A 394 0.75 42.17 -11.24
N HIS A 395 0.92 40.85 -11.13
CA HIS A 395 -0.20 39.96 -10.87
C HIS A 395 -0.62 40.00 -9.41
N SER A 396 -1.92 40.23 -9.22
CA SER A 396 -2.61 40.17 -7.94
C SER A 396 -2.27 38.86 -7.22
N PRO A 397 -1.96 38.88 -5.91
CA PRO A 397 -1.57 37.69 -5.13
C PRO A 397 -2.65 36.59 -5.07
N HIS A 398 -3.80 36.78 -5.72
CA HIS A 398 -4.92 35.85 -5.75
C HIS A 398 -5.03 35.06 -7.06
N SER A 399 -4.26 35.40 -8.11
CA SER A 399 -4.17 34.51 -9.28
C SER A 399 -3.25 33.35 -8.91
N GLY A 400 -3.83 32.17 -8.63
CA GLY A 400 -3.08 30.95 -8.33
C GLY A 400 -2.04 30.66 -9.40
N GLY A 401 -0.80 31.10 -9.15
CA GLY A 401 0.30 31.01 -10.09
C GLY A 401 0.62 29.56 -10.43
N ALA A 402 1.21 29.37 -11.62
CA ALA A 402 1.77 28.08 -11.98
C ALA A 402 2.84 27.69 -10.95
N ARG A 403 2.82 26.43 -10.50
CA ARG A 403 3.80 25.89 -9.57
C ARG A 403 5.03 25.41 -10.34
N SER A 404 6.20 25.61 -9.74
CA SER A 404 7.45 25.10 -10.28
C SER A 404 7.53 23.58 -10.14
N LEU A 405 8.16 22.93 -11.12
CA LEU A 405 8.43 21.50 -11.07
C LEU A 405 9.46 21.23 -9.95
N ARG A 406 9.16 20.30 -9.05
CA ARG A 406 10.03 19.95 -7.92
C ARG A 406 10.76 18.64 -8.14
N SER A 407 10.15 17.71 -8.85
CA SER A 407 10.73 16.40 -9.10
C SER A 407 10.39 15.92 -10.51
N ILE A 408 11.39 15.38 -11.20
CA ILE A 408 11.24 14.69 -12.47
C ILE A 408 11.96 13.35 -12.43
N CYS A 409 11.26 12.28 -12.81
CA CYS A 409 11.82 10.95 -12.95
C CYS A 409 11.58 10.44 -14.37
N LEU A 410 12.63 10.20 -15.15
CA LEU A 410 12.55 9.59 -16.48
C LEU A 410 13.36 8.29 -16.50
N ASP A 411 12.67 7.15 -16.51
CA ASP A 411 13.28 5.82 -16.47
C ASP A 411 12.99 5.06 -17.78
N GLY A 412 13.82 4.08 -18.13
CA GLY A 412 13.64 3.25 -19.33
C GLY A 412 13.75 4.03 -20.64
N CYS A 413 14.57 5.08 -20.67
CA CYS A 413 14.86 5.89 -21.84
C CYS A 413 16.36 5.88 -22.17
N LYS A 414 16.73 6.38 -23.36
CA LYS A 414 18.13 6.56 -23.73
C LYS A 414 18.78 7.57 -22.77
N PRO A 415 20.00 7.31 -22.25
CA PRO A 415 20.73 8.29 -21.47
C PRO A 415 20.90 9.60 -22.25
N MET A 416 20.77 10.74 -21.57
CA MET A 416 21.03 12.04 -22.18
C MET A 416 22.50 12.16 -22.60
N ALA A 417 22.78 13.00 -23.58
CA ALA A 417 24.14 13.42 -23.90
C ALA A 417 24.80 14.11 -22.69
N GLU A 418 26.12 13.96 -22.54
CA GLU A 418 26.88 14.52 -21.41
C GLU A 418 26.68 16.03 -21.23
N GLU A 419 26.60 16.77 -22.35
CA GLU A 419 26.29 18.21 -22.34
C GLU A 419 24.90 18.50 -21.77
N SER A 420 23.91 17.67 -22.11
CA SER A 420 22.54 17.78 -21.60
C SER A 420 22.44 17.40 -20.12
N ILE A 421 23.19 16.40 -19.67
CA ILE A 421 23.30 16.04 -18.24
C ILE A 421 23.89 17.20 -17.46
N SER A 422 25.01 17.78 -17.93
CA SER A 422 25.65 18.94 -17.29
C SER A 422 24.69 20.13 -17.16
N ARG A 423 23.89 20.39 -18.20
CA ARG A 423 22.86 21.43 -18.20
C ARG A 423 21.73 21.11 -17.22
N LEU A 424 21.26 19.87 -17.15
CA LEU A 424 20.27 19.42 -16.17
C LEU A 424 20.78 19.60 -14.73
N GLU A 425 22.02 19.21 -14.46
CA GLU A 425 22.65 19.37 -13.14
C GLU A 425 22.71 20.84 -12.70
N SER A 426 23.07 21.75 -13.62
CA SER A 426 23.02 23.20 -13.36
C SER A 426 21.62 23.66 -12.97
N ILE A 427 20.59 23.24 -13.72
CA ILE A 427 19.19 23.55 -13.40
C ILE A 427 18.83 23.01 -12.01
N CYS A 428 19.19 21.76 -11.70
CA CYS A 428 18.92 21.14 -10.40
C CYS A 428 19.59 21.90 -9.24
N GLN A 429 20.85 22.31 -9.40
CA GLN A 429 21.58 23.09 -8.40
C GLN A 429 20.99 24.48 -8.17
N GLU A 430 20.60 25.17 -9.24
CA GLU A 430 20.06 26.54 -9.16
C GLU A 430 18.63 26.57 -8.60
N SER A 431 17.83 25.56 -8.91
CA SER A 431 16.39 25.58 -8.66
C SER A 431 15.90 24.64 -7.56
N GLY A 432 16.75 23.69 -7.12
CA GLY A 432 16.37 22.63 -6.18
C GLY A 432 15.52 21.52 -6.79
N LEU A 433 15.44 21.43 -8.13
CA LEU A 433 14.77 20.33 -8.84
C LEU A 433 15.47 19.00 -8.54
N GLU A 434 14.70 17.99 -8.16
CA GLU A 434 15.17 16.61 -8.03
C GLU A 434 15.00 15.87 -9.37
N ALA A 435 16.09 15.43 -10.00
CA ALA A 435 16.07 14.66 -11.23
C ALA A 435 16.56 13.22 -11.01
N GLU A 436 15.73 12.23 -11.32
CA GLU A 436 16.02 10.81 -11.09
C GLU A 436 15.79 9.93 -12.34
N GLY A 437 16.48 8.78 -12.42
CA GLY A 437 16.27 7.78 -13.46
C GLY A 437 17.45 7.61 -14.42
N THR A 438 17.31 6.69 -15.37
CA THR A 438 18.41 6.29 -16.28
C THR A 438 18.88 7.42 -17.20
N PHE A 439 18.09 8.47 -17.35
CA PHE A 439 18.40 9.61 -18.22
C PHE A 439 19.45 10.56 -17.64
N ALA A 440 19.48 10.69 -16.31
CA ALA A 440 20.31 11.66 -15.58
C ALA A 440 21.59 11.04 -15.01
N SER A 441 21.74 9.72 -15.05
CA SER A 441 22.93 9.02 -14.55
C SER A 441 23.73 8.42 -15.70
N PRO A 442 24.98 8.88 -15.96
CA PRO A 442 25.91 8.19 -16.83
C PRO A 442 26.35 6.92 -16.10
N ILE A 443 25.52 5.89 -16.23
CA ILE A 443 25.69 4.50 -15.84
C ILE A 443 27.08 4.18 -15.22
N GLN A 444 27.19 4.22 -13.90
CA GLN A 444 27.85 3.12 -13.19
C GLN A 444 26.74 2.09 -12.96
N ILE A 445 26.82 0.90 -13.57
CA ILE A 445 25.96 -0.23 -13.20
C ILE A 445 26.61 -0.87 -11.96
N PRO A 446 26.19 -0.60 -10.71
CA PRO A 446 26.22 -1.67 -9.74
C PRO A 446 25.18 -2.70 -10.19
N ALA A 447 25.58 -3.98 -10.23
CA ALA A 447 24.72 -5.08 -10.61
C ALA A 447 23.31 -4.92 -10.00
N PHE A 448 22.30 -4.76 -10.86
CA PHE A 448 20.91 -4.58 -10.43
C PHE A 448 20.49 -5.74 -9.53
N THR A 449 20.47 -5.50 -8.22
CA THR A 449 19.38 -6.04 -7.41
C THR A 449 18.18 -5.23 -7.85
N VAL A 450 17.26 -5.85 -8.59
CA VAL A 450 15.96 -5.26 -8.86
C VAL A 450 15.36 -4.95 -7.50
N VAL A 451 15.44 -3.68 -7.09
CA VAL A 451 14.52 -3.13 -6.10
C VAL A 451 13.18 -3.20 -6.80
N THR A 452 12.52 -4.34 -6.64
CA THR A 452 11.08 -4.38 -6.72
C THR A 452 10.65 -3.30 -5.77
N ASP A 453 10.10 -2.22 -6.34
CA ASP A 453 9.35 -1.22 -5.61
C ASP A 453 8.64 -1.97 -4.49
N VAL A 454 9.06 -1.69 -3.26
CA VAL A 454 8.65 -2.44 -2.07
C VAL A 454 7.18 -2.11 -1.87
N ARG A 455 6.33 -2.76 -2.67
CA ARG A 455 5.10 -3.29 -2.14
C ARG A 455 5.55 -4.04 -0.90
N THR A 456 5.04 -3.57 0.22
CA THR A 456 4.73 -4.39 1.39
C THR A 456 3.78 -5.52 0.95
N SER A 457 4.28 -6.39 0.07
CA SER A 457 3.71 -7.67 -0.27
C SER A 457 4.09 -8.57 0.90
N TYR A 458 3.28 -8.50 1.96
CA TYR A 458 3.19 -9.57 2.97
C TYR A 458 3.08 -10.98 2.33
N PHE A 459 2.69 -11.05 1.05
CA PHE A 459 2.70 -12.25 0.22
C PHE A 459 4.07 -12.90 0.00
N ALA A 460 5.17 -12.14 -0.10
CA ALA A 460 6.50 -12.76 -0.19
C ALA A 460 6.99 -13.30 1.16
N TYR A 461 6.31 -12.94 2.25
CA TYR A 461 6.70 -13.27 3.62
C TYR A 461 5.95 -14.50 4.18
N LEU A 462 4.65 -14.62 3.90
CA LEU A 462 3.85 -15.80 4.29
C LEU A 462 4.31 -17.07 3.56
N PHE A 463 4.95 -16.90 2.42
CA PHE A 463 5.69 -17.96 1.75
C PHE A 463 7.17 -17.73 1.99
N SER A 464 7.71 -18.25 3.10
CA SER A 464 9.16 -18.41 3.20
C SER A 464 9.63 -19.13 1.93
N SER A 465 10.76 -18.70 1.35
CA SER A 465 11.37 -19.36 0.20
C SER A 465 11.44 -20.88 0.39
N GLY A 466 11.56 -21.36 1.64
CA GLY A 466 11.47 -22.77 2.00
C GLY A 466 10.14 -23.44 1.64
N ALA A 467 8.97 -22.84 1.89
CA ALA A 467 7.67 -23.46 1.63
C ALA A 467 7.33 -23.53 0.13
N VAL A 468 7.70 -22.50 -0.65
CA VAL A 468 7.53 -22.49 -2.12
C VAL A 468 8.54 -23.42 -2.80
N ILE A 469 9.77 -23.53 -2.27
CA ILE A 469 10.76 -24.51 -2.75
C ILE A 469 10.32 -25.94 -2.39
N LEU A 470 9.84 -26.21 -1.17
CA LEU A 470 9.27 -27.51 -0.79
C LEU A 470 8.03 -27.87 -1.62
N TRP A 471 7.22 -26.88 -1.97
CA TRP A 471 6.05 -27.06 -2.84
C TRP A 471 6.45 -27.34 -4.29
N LEU A 472 7.39 -26.58 -4.88
CA LEU A 472 7.97 -26.86 -6.20
C LEU A 472 8.66 -28.23 -6.23
N CYS A 473 9.38 -28.60 -5.18
CA CYS A 473 9.98 -29.93 -5.04
C CYS A 473 8.92 -31.03 -4.97
N LYS A 474 7.82 -30.86 -4.22
CA LYS A 474 6.72 -31.84 -4.19
C LYS A 474 5.97 -31.93 -5.52
N LEU A 475 5.81 -30.82 -6.24
CA LEU A 475 5.17 -30.77 -7.56
C LEU A 475 6.05 -31.46 -8.63
N LEU A 476 7.38 -31.32 -8.53
CA LEU A 476 8.35 -31.94 -9.44
C LEU A 476 8.67 -33.40 -9.09
N LEU A 477 8.52 -33.81 -7.82
CA LEU A 477 8.73 -35.19 -7.37
C LEU A 477 7.46 -36.05 -7.43
N GLY A 478 6.30 -35.46 -7.68
CA GLY A 478 4.98 -36.11 -7.70
C GLY A 478 4.43 -36.49 -9.08
N ARG A 479 5.28 -36.73 -10.08
CA ARG A 479 4.90 -37.38 -11.35
C ARG A 479 5.88 -38.52 -11.67
N ARG A 480 5.59 -39.70 -11.12
CA ARG A 480 5.87 -41.00 -11.74
C ARG A 480 4.74 -41.96 -11.43
#